data_AF-H9UFW6-F1
#
_entry.id   AF-H9UFW6-F1
#
_cell.length_a   1.000
_cell.length_b   1.000
_cell.length_c   1.000
_cell.angle_alpha   90.00
_cell.angle_beta   90.00
_cell.angle_gamma   90.00
#
_symmetry.space_group_name_H-M   'P 1'
#
loop_
_entity.id
_entity.type
_entity.pdbx_description
1 polymer ?
#
loop_
_entity_poly.entity_id
_entity_poly.type
_entity_poly.pdbx_seq_one_letter_code
_entity_poly.pdbx_strand_id
1 'polypeptide(L)'
;MSRIKSALELALERTENVASDSQKLTAHERRQDGKRLLAWFYQTLMEGGLPAEDRPQGLLKKPADGIEAARLELQQRLKQYPEDEQQLVREGLTEVLLAGITLPQDETYRDTLERVRQAAYAISSNAAMIEQLFQQAFQILDQYLQERQQLLDNLRQQFEPRMRQKAEAYAQQTGQRVSLDPATDPEFQKYLQQANDQLQDYYGQAVQQIRDQLRQLI
;
A
#
# COMPACT_ATOMS: atom_id res chain seq x y z
N MET A 1 -0.81 28.48 -56.16
CA MET A 1 -0.36 27.08 -56.35
C MET A 1 0.12 26.56 -55.00
N SER A 2 -0.56 25.59 -54.42
CA SER A 2 -0.20 25.03 -53.10
C SER A 2 0.91 24.01 -53.26
N ARG A 3 2.03 24.18 -52.54
CA ARG A 3 3.11 23.19 -52.51
C ARG A 3 2.67 22.02 -51.64
N ILE A 4 2.66 20.81 -52.19
CA ILE A 4 2.44 19.58 -51.44
C ILE A 4 3.73 19.29 -50.68
N LYS A 5 3.67 19.30 -49.35
CA LYS A 5 4.80 18.94 -48.48
C LYS A 5 5.27 17.51 -48.79
N SER A 6 6.57 17.31 -48.85
CA SER A 6 7.15 15.98 -49.03
C SER A 6 6.91 15.11 -47.80
N ALA A 7 6.82 13.79 -47.97
CA ALA A 7 6.71 12.83 -46.87
C ALA A 7 7.85 12.98 -45.84
N LEU A 8 9.03 13.42 -46.29
CA LEU A 8 10.18 13.72 -45.43
C LEU A 8 9.97 14.99 -44.59
N GLU A 9 9.37 16.04 -45.16
CA GLU A 9 9.06 17.28 -44.44
C GLU A 9 7.96 17.03 -43.39
N LEU A 10 6.95 16.24 -43.73
CA LEU A 10 5.92 15.79 -42.80
C LEU A 10 6.48 14.92 -41.66
N ALA A 11 7.49 14.09 -41.94
CA ALA A 11 8.18 13.30 -40.92
C ALA A 11 9.03 14.19 -40.00
N LEU A 12 9.77 15.15 -40.55
CA LEU A 12 10.59 16.09 -39.78
C LEU A 12 9.77 17.01 -38.89
N GLU A 13 8.64 17.54 -39.40
CA GLU A 13 7.68 18.37 -38.65
C GLU A 13 6.99 17.57 -37.52
N ARG A 14 6.81 16.24 -37.70
CA ARG A 14 6.33 15.34 -36.64
C ARG A 14 7.41 15.01 -35.60
N THR A 15 8.69 14.99 -35.97
CA THR A 15 9.80 14.77 -35.03
C THR A 15 10.24 16.03 -34.29
N GLU A 16 9.92 17.22 -34.79
CA GLU A 16 10.20 18.50 -34.12
C GLU A 16 9.46 18.59 -32.77
N ASN A 17 8.28 17.99 -32.67
CA ASN A 17 7.52 17.86 -31.42
C ASN A 17 8.03 16.75 -30.46
N VAL A 18 8.94 15.88 -30.91
CA VAL A 18 9.51 14.79 -30.09
C VAL A 18 10.69 15.29 -29.23
N ALA A 19 11.35 16.38 -29.65
CA ALA A 19 12.40 17.03 -28.87
C ALA A 19 11.88 17.69 -27.56
N SER A 20 10.56 17.90 -27.46
CA SER A 20 9.94 18.63 -26.34
C SER A 20 9.70 17.78 -25.08
N ASP A 21 9.93 16.46 -25.11
CA ASP A 21 9.58 15.57 -23.98
C ASP A 21 10.78 14.94 -23.25
N SER A 22 12.02 15.34 -23.56
CA SER A 22 13.21 14.83 -22.86
C SER A 22 13.14 15.08 -21.35
N GLN A 23 12.65 16.26 -20.91
CA GLN A 23 12.49 16.56 -19.49
C GLN A 23 11.39 15.74 -18.82
N LYS A 24 10.28 15.46 -19.52
CA LYS A 24 9.22 14.61 -18.98
C LYS A 24 9.65 13.14 -18.94
N LEU A 25 10.43 12.70 -19.91
CA LEU A 25 11.03 11.37 -19.93
C LEU A 25 11.99 11.20 -18.76
N THR A 26 12.91 12.15 -18.54
CA THR A 26 13.81 12.13 -17.37
C THR A 26 13.02 12.16 -16.06
N ALA A 27 11.98 13.00 -15.96
CA ALA A 27 11.13 13.03 -14.76
C ALA A 27 10.41 11.71 -14.50
N HIS A 28 9.88 11.08 -15.55
CA HIS A 28 9.27 9.76 -15.45
C HIS A 28 10.29 8.69 -15.04
N GLU A 29 11.48 8.67 -15.65
CA GLU A 29 12.56 7.75 -15.32
C GLU A 29 12.99 7.88 -13.86
N ARG A 30 13.18 9.10 -13.35
CA ARG A 30 13.54 9.33 -11.96
C ARG A 30 12.47 8.87 -10.98
N ARG A 31 11.20 9.08 -11.30
CA ARG A 31 10.11 8.46 -10.52
C ARG A 31 10.20 6.94 -10.56
N GLN A 32 10.43 6.32 -11.72
CA GLN A 32 10.59 4.86 -11.82
C GLN A 32 11.79 4.35 -11.00
N ASP A 33 12.90 5.10 -10.97
CA ASP A 33 14.06 4.76 -10.16
C ASP A 33 13.72 4.78 -8.66
N GLY A 34 12.94 5.76 -8.22
CA GLY A 34 12.39 5.79 -6.85
C GLY A 34 11.59 4.55 -6.49
N LYS A 35 10.73 4.09 -7.41
CA LYS A 35 9.92 2.88 -7.23
C LYS A 35 10.80 1.63 -7.12
N ARG A 36 11.78 1.50 -8.02
CA ARG A 36 12.75 0.38 -8.02
C ARG A 36 13.59 0.37 -6.76
N LEU A 37 14.01 1.54 -6.31
CA LEU A 37 14.82 1.70 -5.11
C LEU A 37 14.06 1.23 -3.86
N LEU A 38 12.77 1.57 -3.74
CA LEU A 38 11.97 1.04 -2.65
C LEU A 38 11.71 -0.46 -2.75
N ALA A 39 11.48 -0.98 -3.96
CA ALA A 39 11.30 -2.41 -4.18
C ALA A 39 12.55 -3.20 -3.75
N TRP A 40 13.74 -2.73 -4.12
CA TRP A 40 15.02 -3.28 -3.66
C TRP A 40 15.13 -3.23 -2.13
N PHE A 41 14.75 -2.11 -1.50
CA PHE A 41 14.80 -1.97 -0.05
C PHE A 41 13.86 -2.97 0.64
N TYR A 42 12.62 -3.15 0.15
CA TYR A 42 11.69 -4.14 0.69
C TYR A 42 12.19 -5.57 0.51
N GLN A 43 12.78 -5.90 -0.63
CA GLN A 43 13.40 -7.20 -0.85
C GLN A 43 14.52 -7.45 0.16
N THR A 44 15.38 -6.46 0.36
CA THR A 44 16.47 -6.50 1.35
C THR A 44 15.94 -6.76 2.77
N LEU A 45 14.83 -6.11 3.14
CA LEU A 45 14.19 -6.35 4.45
C LEU A 45 13.60 -7.76 4.57
N MET A 46 12.99 -8.29 3.50
CA MET A 46 12.42 -9.65 3.49
C MET A 46 13.49 -10.73 3.57
N GLU A 47 14.67 -10.50 2.99
CA GLU A 47 15.81 -11.42 3.02
C GLU A 47 16.63 -11.32 4.32
N GLY A 48 16.28 -10.41 5.24
CA GLY A 48 16.93 -10.25 6.54
C GLY A 48 18.20 -9.40 6.52
N GLY A 49 18.50 -8.69 5.44
CA GLY A 49 19.66 -7.79 5.33
C GLY A 49 20.17 -7.63 3.90
N LEU A 50 21.24 -6.84 3.73
CA LEU A 50 21.87 -6.56 2.43
C LEU A 50 22.31 -7.85 1.71
N PRO A 51 22.05 -7.98 0.39
CA PRO A 51 22.54 -9.12 -0.38
C PRO A 51 24.07 -9.18 -0.32
N ALA A 52 24.62 -10.39 -0.38
CA ALA A 52 26.03 -10.64 -0.05
C ALA A 52 27.02 -9.81 -0.89
N GLU A 53 26.64 -9.50 -2.12
CA GLU A 53 27.36 -8.72 -3.15
C GLU A 53 27.27 -7.20 -2.98
N ASP A 54 26.21 -6.69 -2.36
CA ASP A 54 26.03 -5.27 -2.04
C ASP A 54 26.61 -4.90 -0.67
N ARG A 55 27.20 -5.87 0.06
CA ARG A 55 27.87 -5.59 1.33
C ARG A 55 29.14 -4.77 1.07
N PRO A 56 29.26 -3.53 1.58
CA PRO A 56 30.40 -2.70 1.27
C PRO A 56 31.70 -3.33 1.78
N GLN A 57 32.69 -3.51 0.92
CA GLN A 57 34.06 -3.83 1.33
C GLN A 57 34.64 -2.62 2.08
N GLY A 58 34.58 -2.67 3.41
CA GLY A 58 35.30 -1.73 4.28
C GLY A 58 34.55 -0.49 4.78
N LEU A 59 33.22 -0.39 4.63
CA LEU A 59 32.45 0.80 5.04
C LEU A 59 31.47 0.59 6.20
N LEU A 60 31.61 -0.49 6.97
CA LEU A 60 30.97 -0.63 8.27
C LEU A 60 32.02 -1.10 9.28
N LYS A 61 32.50 -0.18 10.13
CA LYS A 61 33.31 -0.56 11.30
C LYS A 61 32.48 -1.37 12.33
N LYS A 62 31.15 -1.39 12.21
CA LYS A 62 30.19 -2.40 12.72
C LYS A 62 28.87 -2.33 11.92
N PRO A 63 28.26 -3.45 11.47
CA PRO A 63 26.81 -3.60 11.33
C PRO A 63 26.28 -4.33 12.55
N ALA A 64 25.35 -3.76 13.32
CA ALA A 64 24.67 -4.52 14.37
C ALA A 64 23.45 -5.27 13.81
N ASP A 65 22.68 -4.66 12.89
CA ASP A 65 21.43 -5.23 12.39
C ASP A 65 21.23 -4.99 10.87
N GLY A 66 20.71 -5.99 10.15
CA GLY A 66 20.50 -5.93 8.70
C GLY A 66 19.57 -4.80 8.24
N ILE A 67 18.63 -4.38 9.09
CA ILE A 67 17.69 -3.29 8.83
C ILE A 67 18.40 -1.93 8.83
N GLU A 68 19.28 -1.68 9.80
CA GLU A 68 20.02 -0.41 9.88
C GLU A 68 20.94 -0.24 8.66
N ALA A 69 21.60 -1.33 8.25
CA ALA A 69 22.44 -1.35 7.06
C ALA A 69 21.63 -1.06 5.78
N ALA A 70 20.46 -1.69 5.62
CA ALA A 70 19.58 -1.42 4.49
C ALA A 70 19.11 0.04 4.44
N ARG A 71 18.81 0.64 5.60
CA ARG A 71 18.38 2.05 5.68
C ARG A 71 19.49 3.02 5.27
N LEU A 72 20.71 2.77 5.74
CA LEU A 72 21.86 3.59 5.38
C LEU A 72 22.16 3.50 3.88
N GLU A 73 22.09 2.30 3.30
CA GLU A 73 22.30 2.09 1.87
C GLU A 73 21.23 2.78 1.02
N LEU A 74 19.95 2.73 1.43
CA LEU A 74 18.87 3.48 0.79
C LEU A 74 19.17 4.99 0.77
N GLN A 75 19.63 5.55 1.89
CA GLN A 75 20.02 6.96 1.98
C GLN A 75 21.21 7.30 1.06
N GLN A 76 22.20 6.40 0.95
CA GLN A 76 23.35 6.59 0.08
C GLN A 76 22.94 6.57 -1.39
N ARG A 77 22.11 5.60 -1.81
CA ARG A 77 21.59 5.51 -3.18
C ARG A 77 20.77 6.74 -3.58
N LEU A 78 20.00 7.32 -2.66
CA LEU A 78 19.30 8.60 -2.92
C LEU A 78 20.28 9.76 -3.17
N LYS A 79 21.39 9.82 -2.43
CA LYS A 79 22.41 10.89 -2.57
C LYS A 79 23.26 10.77 -3.85
N GLN A 80 23.21 9.65 -4.55
CA GLN A 80 23.90 9.49 -5.83
C GLN A 80 23.24 10.27 -6.97
N TYR A 81 21.97 10.65 -6.82
CA TYR A 81 21.27 11.48 -7.80
C TYR A 81 21.61 12.97 -7.61
N PRO A 82 21.65 13.75 -8.70
CA PRO A 82 21.68 15.21 -8.65
C PRO A 82 20.53 15.78 -7.79
N GLU A 83 20.78 16.89 -7.09
CA GLU A 83 19.82 17.49 -6.15
C GLU A 83 18.48 17.86 -6.80
N ASP A 84 18.51 18.29 -8.06
CA ASP A 84 17.34 18.60 -8.90
C ASP A 84 16.55 17.35 -9.34
N GLU A 85 17.19 16.17 -9.34
CA GLU A 85 16.55 14.88 -9.65
C GLU A 85 16.12 14.10 -8.41
N GLN A 86 16.76 14.33 -7.25
CA GLN A 86 16.44 13.66 -5.99
C GLN A 86 14.98 13.79 -5.60
N GLN A 87 14.36 14.95 -5.87
CA GLN A 87 12.94 15.16 -5.59
C GLN A 87 12.04 14.20 -6.38
N LEU A 88 12.35 13.97 -7.66
CA LEU A 88 11.59 13.08 -8.53
C LEU A 88 11.75 11.61 -8.11
N VAL A 89 12.95 11.23 -7.66
CA VAL A 89 13.20 9.90 -7.08
C VAL A 89 12.42 9.72 -5.78
N ARG A 90 12.41 10.73 -4.91
CA ARG A 90 11.61 10.72 -3.68
C ARG A 90 10.12 10.61 -3.95
N GLU A 91 9.60 11.28 -4.98
CA GLU A 91 8.19 11.14 -5.39
C GLU A 91 7.84 9.69 -5.72
N GLY A 92 8.65 9.02 -6.55
CA GLY A 92 8.43 7.63 -6.91
C GLY A 92 8.52 6.66 -5.73
N LEU A 93 9.46 6.91 -4.81
CA LEU A 93 9.59 6.16 -3.56
C LEU A 93 8.34 6.34 -2.70
N THR A 94 7.91 7.60 -2.48
CA THR A 94 6.72 7.94 -1.71
C THR A 94 5.45 7.31 -2.29
N GLU A 95 5.30 7.25 -3.62
CA GLU A 95 4.16 6.57 -4.26
C GLU A 95 4.04 5.11 -3.83
N VAL A 96 5.12 4.34 -3.89
CA VAL A 96 5.11 2.90 -3.52
C VAL A 96 4.98 2.74 -2.01
N LEU A 97 5.63 3.60 -1.24
CA LEU A 97 5.57 3.59 0.23
C LEU A 97 4.13 3.80 0.71
N LEU A 98 3.44 4.82 0.19
CA LEU A 98 2.05 5.11 0.53
C LEU A 98 1.08 4.04 0.02
N ALA A 99 1.41 3.32 -1.04
CA ALA A 99 0.60 2.20 -1.53
C ALA A 99 0.63 0.99 -0.59
N GLY A 100 1.64 0.89 0.29
CA GLY A 100 1.71 -0.13 1.34
C GLY A 100 0.79 0.12 2.54
N ILE A 101 0.18 1.31 2.66
CA ILE A 101 -0.71 1.68 3.75
C ILE A 101 -2.16 1.54 3.27
N THR A 102 -2.77 0.40 3.58
CA THR A 102 -4.12 0.04 3.12
C THR A 102 -4.89 -0.66 4.24
N LEU A 103 -6.21 -0.78 4.09
CA LEU A 103 -7.02 -1.57 5.01
C LEU A 103 -6.62 -3.04 4.93
N PRO A 104 -6.28 -3.68 6.06
CA PRO A 104 -5.76 -5.04 6.08
C PRO A 104 -6.87 -6.07 5.86
N GLN A 105 -6.53 -7.24 5.32
CA GLN A 105 -7.49 -8.36 5.25
C GLN A 105 -7.32 -9.33 6.41
N ASP A 106 -6.13 -9.41 6.98
CA ASP A 106 -5.72 -10.30 8.06
C ASP A 106 -4.47 -9.71 8.75
N GLU A 107 -3.95 -10.41 9.76
CA GLU A 107 -2.82 -9.98 10.61
C GLU A 107 -1.48 -9.87 9.86
N THR A 108 -1.33 -10.44 8.65
CA THR A 108 -0.08 -10.37 7.88
C THR A 108 0.26 -8.94 7.43
N TYR A 109 -0.70 -8.02 7.53
CA TYR A 109 -0.47 -6.60 7.27
C TYR A 109 0.66 -6.01 8.12
N ARG A 110 0.90 -6.56 9.32
CA ARG A 110 1.89 -6.02 10.26
C ARG A 110 3.29 -5.99 9.67
N ASP A 111 3.69 -7.07 8.99
CA ASP A 111 5.00 -7.16 8.34
C ASP A 111 5.12 -6.14 7.20
N THR A 112 4.03 -5.94 6.46
CA THR A 112 3.98 -4.94 5.39
C THR A 112 4.11 -3.55 5.95
N LEU A 113 3.31 -3.20 6.95
CA LEU A 113 3.33 -1.88 7.58
C LEU A 113 4.68 -1.61 8.26
N GLU A 114 5.31 -2.63 8.83
CA GLU A 114 6.65 -2.55 9.41
C GLU A 114 7.71 -2.23 8.35
N ARG A 115 7.66 -2.85 7.17
CA ARG A 115 8.56 -2.48 6.05
C ARG A 115 8.34 -1.03 5.61
N VAL A 116 7.09 -0.58 5.54
CA VAL A 116 6.75 0.81 5.23
C VAL A 116 7.34 1.75 6.30
N ARG A 117 7.23 1.39 7.59
CA ARG A 117 7.82 2.14 8.71
C ARG A 117 9.33 2.28 8.57
N GLN A 118 10.04 1.18 8.28
CA GLN A 118 11.50 1.21 8.09
C GLN A 118 11.94 2.07 6.90
N ALA A 119 11.16 2.05 5.81
CA ALA A 119 11.43 2.91 4.67
C ALA A 119 11.20 4.40 5.01
N ALA A 120 10.08 4.71 5.68
CA ALA A 120 9.76 6.07 6.13
C ALA A 120 10.86 6.64 7.03
N TYR A 121 11.37 5.80 7.92
CA TYR A 121 12.50 6.08 8.76
C TYR A 121 13.84 6.34 8.04
N ALA A 122 14.04 5.75 6.86
CA ALA A 122 15.24 5.99 6.07
C ALA A 122 15.21 7.35 5.37
N ILE A 123 14.02 7.85 5.04
CA ILE A 123 13.87 9.05 4.20
C ILE A 123 13.40 10.28 4.97
N SER A 124 12.80 10.11 6.15
CA SER A 124 12.32 11.19 7.02
C SER A 124 13.45 11.83 7.82
N SER A 125 13.30 13.12 8.11
CA SER A 125 14.15 13.87 9.04
C SER A 125 13.70 13.77 10.51
N ASN A 126 12.49 13.24 10.79
CA ASN A 126 11.92 13.21 12.14
C ASN A 126 11.46 11.80 12.56
N ALA A 127 12.41 11.01 13.05
CA ALA A 127 12.14 9.64 13.50
C ALA A 127 11.05 9.55 14.60
N ALA A 128 10.99 10.51 15.52
CA ALA A 128 10.00 10.48 16.61
C ALA A 128 8.56 10.63 16.08
N MET A 129 8.34 11.53 15.10
CA MET A 129 7.03 11.69 14.47
C MET A 129 6.64 10.46 13.65
N ILE A 130 7.61 9.82 12.97
CA ILE A 130 7.37 8.55 12.27
C ILE A 130 6.95 7.46 13.25
N GLU A 131 7.63 7.31 14.38
CA GLU A 131 7.26 6.31 15.39
C GLU A 131 5.83 6.52 15.89
N GLN A 132 5.48 7.75 16.26
CA GLN A 132 4.14 8.08 16.74
C GLN A 132 3.06 7.81 15.68
N LEU A 133 3.31 8.18 14.42
CA LEU A 133 2.38 7.95 13.32
C LEU A 133 2.13 6.45 13.10
N PHE A 134 3.18 5.64 13.10
CA PHE A 134 3.04 4.20 12.87
C PHE A 134 2.45 3.48 14.08
N GLN A 135 2.69 3.92 15.32
CA GLN A 135 1.96 3.41 16.48
C GLN A 135 0.45 3.63 16.35
N GLN A 136 0.04 4.83 15.92
CA GLN A 136 -1.36 5.11 15.62
C GLN A 136 -1.89 4.25 14.47
N ALA A 137 -1.10 4.07 13.40
CA ALA A 137 -1.49 3.24 12.26
C ALA A 137 -1.74 1.78 12.66
N PHE A 138 -0.83 1.16 13.43
CA PHE A 138 -1.04 -0.20 13.94
C PHE A 138 -2.33 -0.31 14.76
N GLN A 139 -2.57 0.64 15.68
CA GLN A 139 -3.79 0.64 16.50
C GLN A 139 -5.07 0.69 15.66
N ILE A 140 -5.12 1.59 14.67
CA ILE A 140 -6.30 1.76 13.81
C ILE A 140 -6.54 0.51 12.95
N LEU A 141 -5.48 -0.08 12.38
CA LEU A 141 -5.59 -1.26 11.53
C LEU A 141 -5.94 -2.53 12.33
N ASP A 142 -5.42 -2.66 13.55
CA ASP A 142 -5.83 -3.71 14.49
C ASP A 142 -7.31 -3.60 14.86
N GLN A 143 -7.74 -2.38 15.18
CA GLN A 143 -9.14 -2.11 15.53
C GLN A 143 -10.08 -2.45 14.36
N TYR A 144 -9.71 -2.11 13.13
CA TYR A 144 -10.47 -2.48 11.94
C TYR A 144 -10.66 -4.01 11.82
N LEU A 145 -9.60 -4.79 11.98
CA LEU A 145 -9.70 -6.26 11.91
C LEU A 145 -10.61 -6.82 13.02
N GLN A 146 -10.47 -6.29 14.23
CA GLN A 146 -11.27 -6.69 15.38
C GLN A 146 -12.76 -6.35 15.18
N GLU A 147 -13.07 -5.13 14.77
CA GLU A 147 -14.45 -4.68 14.55
C GLU A 147 -15.11 -5.41 13.39
N ARG A 148 -14.37 -5.71 12.31
CA ARG A 148 -14.88 -6.53 11.21
C ARG A 148 -15.27 -7.93 11.68
N GLN A 149 -14.46 -8.53 12.55
CA GLN A 149 -14.76 -9.85 13.14
C GLN A 149 -15.99 -9.77 14.05
N GLN A 150 -16.05 -8.78 14.94
CA GLN A 150 -17.19 -8.57 15.83
C GLN A 150 -18.49 -8.31 15.06
N LEU A 151 -18.42 -7.53 13.98
CA LEU A 151 -19.56 -7.25 13.10
C LEU A 151 -20.11 -8.55 12.51
N LEU A 152 -19.24 -9.43 12.00
CA LEU A 152 -19.66 -10.72 11.45
C LEU A 152 -20.32 -11.61 12.51
N ASP A 153 -19.73 -11.69 13.70
CA ASP A 153 -20.24 -12.52 14.79
C ASP A 153 -21.58 -11.99 15.31
N ASN A 154 -21.69 -10.68 15.50
CA ASN A 154 -22.93 -10.02 15.91
C ASN A 154 -24.04 -10.22 14.89
N LEU A 155 -23.72 -10.13 13.59
CA LEU A 155 -24.70 -10.32 12.53
C LEU A 155 -25.19 -11.77 12.47
N ARG A 156 -24.28 -12.75 12.63
CA ARG A 156 -24.64 -14.17 12.70
C ARG A 156 -25.59 -14.47 13.86
N GLN A 157 -25.28 -13.97 15.05
CA GLN A 157 -26.12 -14.14 16.24
C GLN A 157 -27.51 -13.54 16.07
N GLN A 158 -27.60 -12.37 15.42
CA GLN A 158 -28.89 -11.72 15.14
C GLN A 158 -29.77 -12.50 14.16
N PHE A 159 -29.17 -13.21 13.20
CA PHE A 159 -29.90 -13.96 12.18
C PHE A 159 -30.23 -15.41 12.58
N GLU A 160 -29.53 -15.97 13.57
CA GLU A 160 -29.74 -17.34 14.02
C GLU A 160 -31.21 -17.66 14.40
N PRO A 161 -31.93 -16.83 15.20
CA PRO A 161 -33.32 -17.12 15.56
C PRO A 161 -34.24 -17.14 14.33
N ARG A 162 -34.01 -16.22 13.39
CA ARG A 162 -34.79 -16.11 12.17
C ARG A 162 -34.57 -17.30 11.23
N MET A 163 -33.35 -17.84 11.17
CA MET A 163 -33.04 -19.04 10.41
C MET A 163 -33.72 -20.27 10.99
N ARG A 164 -33.72 -20.42 12.32
CA ARG A 164 -34.45 -21.51 13.00
C ARG A 164 -35.95 -21.47 12.68
N GLN A 165 -36.56 -20.28 12.73
CA GLN A 165 -37.97 -20.11 12.37
C GLN A 165 -38.25 -20.49 10.90
N LYS A 166 -37.40 -20.07 9.96
CA LYS A 166 -37.54 -20.46 8.54
C LYS A 166 -37.42 -21.97 8.34
N ALA A 167 -36.44 -22.60 9.00
CA ALA A 167 -36.23 -24.05 8.93
C ALA A 167 -37.42 -24.85 9.47
N GLU A 168 -38.01 -24.41 10.58
CA GLU A 168 -39.20 -25.03 11.17
C GLU A 168 -40.42 -24.92 10.26
N ALA A 169 -40.66 -23.73 9.68
CA ALA A 169 -41.75 -23.53 8.73
C ALA A 169 -41.59 -24.40 7.48
N TYR A 170 -40.37 -24.52 6.96
CA TYR A 170 -40.07 -25.39 5.81
C TYR A 170 -40.30 -26.88 6.15
N ALA A 171 -39.90 -27.32 7.34
CA ALA A 171 -40.11 -28.68 7.80
C ALA A 171 -41.59 -29.02 7.97
N GLN A 172 -42.42 -28.06 8.41
CA GLN A 172 -43.87 -28.25 8.50
C GLN A 172 -44.52 -28.42 7.12
N GLN A 173 -44.01 -27.74 6.09
CA GLN A 173 -44.56 -27.80 4.73
C GLN A 173 -44.10 -29.04 3.95
N THR A 174 -42.84 -29.45 4.12
CA THR A 174 -42.22 -30.50 3.29
C THR A 174 -41.99 -31.81 4.03
N GLY A 175 -42.12 -31.82 5.36
CA GLY A 175 -41.78 -32.96 6.21
C GLY A 175 -40.26 -33.18 6.39
N GLN A 176 -39.40 -32.36 5.78
CA GLN A 176 -37.95 -32.49 5.84
C GLN A 176 -37.33 -31.42 6.74
N ARG A 177 -36.51 -31.83 7.72
CA ARG A 177 -35.71 -30.91 8.53
C ARG A 177 -34.44 -30.52 7.79
N VAL A 178 -34.28 -29.23 7.53
CA VAL A 178 -33.09 -28.66 6.90
C VAL A 178 -32.42 -27.70 7.89
N SER A 179 -31.10 -27.78 8.00
CA SER A 179 -30.31 -26.74 8.68
C SER A 179 -29.94 -25.69 7.64
N LEU A 180 -30.39 -24.45 7.84
CA LEU A 180 -30.12 -23.34 6.94
C LEU A 180 -28.91 -22.54 7.47
N ASP A 181 -27.86 -22.43 6.66
CA ASP A 181 -26.71 -21.57 6.94
C ASP A 181 -27.10 -20.10 6.69
N PRO A 182 -26.97 -19.19 7.68
CA PRO A 182 -27.21 -17.76 7.49
C PRO A 182 -26.48 -17.14 6.30
N ALA A 183 -25.28 -17.65 5.94
CA ALA A 183 -24.49 -17.12 4.83
C ALA A 183 -25.15 -17.32 3.44
N THR A 184 -26.13 -18.23 3.36
CA THR A 184 -26.89 -18.51 2.14
C THR A 184 -28.13 -17.62 1.98
N ASP A 185 -28.47 -16.83 3.02
CA ASP A 185 -29.64 -15.96 3.01
C ASP A 185 -29.33 -14.62 2.30
N PRO A 186 -30.11 -14.20 1.28
CA PRO A 186 -29.87 -12.96 0.55
C PRO A 186 -29.96 -11.70 1.43
N GLU A 187 -30.77 -11.72 2.48
CA GLU A 187 -30.92 -10.61 3.39
C GLU A 187 -29.69 -10.49 4.28
N PHE A 188 -29.17 -11.61 4.80
CA PHE A 188 -27.90 -11.63 5.54
C PHE A 188 -26.77 -11.03 4.71
N GLN A 189 -26.63 -11.44 3.45
CA GLN A 189 -25.60 -10.91 2.53
C GLN A 189 -25.73 -9.39 2.34
N LYS A 190 -26.96 -8.90 2.16
CA LYS A 190 -27.24 -7.47 2.01
C LYS A 190 -26.83 -6.66 3.25
N TYR A 191 -27.18 -7.14 4.45
CA TYR A 191 -26.80 -6.45 5.69
C TYR A 191 -25.28 -6.49 5.93
N LEU A 192 -24.64 -7.64 5.67
CA LEU A 192 -23.19 -7.78 5.78
C LEU A 192 -22.47 -6.81 4.84
N GLN A 193 -22.94 -6.70 3.60
CA GLN A 193 -22.38 -5.75 2.63
C GLN A 193 -22.53 -4.31 3.11
N GLN A 194 -23.73 -3.88 3.48
CA GLN A 194 -23.96 -2.51 3.97
C GLN A 194 -23.11 -2.17 5.19
N ALA A 195 -22.98 -3.09 6.14
CA ALA A 195 -22.20 -2.88 7.34
C ALA A 195 -20.69 -2.86 7.04
N ASN A 196 -20.21 -3.71 6.11
CA ASN A 196 -18.83 -3.68 5.64
C ASN A 196 -18.50 -2.38 4.89
N ASP A 197 -19.40 -1.88 4.04
CA ASP A 197 -19.19 -0.63 3.28
C ASP A 197 -19.01 0.54 4.26
N GLN A 198 -19.87 0.64 5.28
CA GLN A 198 -19.74 1.67 6.33
C GLN A 198 -18.43 1.56 7.11
N LEU A 199 -18.02 0.34 7.46
CA LEU A 199 -16.75 0.10 8.15
C LEU A 199 -15.56 0.50 7.27
N GLN A 200 -15.58 0.12 6.00
CA GLN A 200 -14.54 0.47 5.03
C GLN A 200 -14.45 1.97 4.79
N ASP A 201 -15.59 2.68 4.70
CA ASP A 201 -15.60 4.12 4.51
C ASP A 201 -14.96 4.85 5.71
N TYR A 202 -15.33 4.46 6.94
CA TYR A 202 -14.80 5.07 8.15
C TYR A 202 -13.29 4.85 8.30
N TYR A 203 -12.84 3.59 8.23
CA TYR A 203 -11.42 3.28 8.37
C TYR A 203 -10.61 3.69 7.14
N GLY A 204 -11.22 3.74 5.95
CA GLY A 204 -10.59 4.23 4.73
C GLY A 204 -10.19 5.70 4.85
N GLN A 205 -11.02 6.53 5.47
CA GLN A 205 -10.67 7.92 5.78
C GLN A 205 -9.50 8.01 6.77
N ALA A 206 -9.49 7.17 7.81
CA ALA A 206 -8.38 7.13 8.77
C ALA A 206 -7.06 6.70 8.11
N VAL A 207 -7.09 5.70 7.22
CA VAL A 207 -5.93 5.31 6.41
C VAL A 207 -5.46 6.46 5.52
N GLN A 208 -6.38 7.18 4.89
CA GLN A 208 -6.02 8.33 4.06
C GLN A 208 -5.33 9.43 4.89
N GLN A 209 -5.81 9.70 6.10
CA GLN A 209 -5.16 10.65 7.00
C GLN A 209 -3.72 10.23 7.37
N ILE A 210 -3.50 8.94 7.65
CA ILE A 210 -2.14 8.41 7.91
C ILE A 210 -1.24 8.63 6.68
N ARG A 211 -1.74 8.35 5.47
CA ARG A 211 -1.00 8.55 4.22
C ARG A 211 -0.64 10.02 4.00
N ASP A 212 -1.57 10.93 4.26
CA ASP A 212 -1.36 12.37 4.10
C ASP A 212 -0.36 12.92 5.12
N GLN A 213 -0.47 12.50 6.39
CA GLN A 213 0.50 12.86 7.43
C GLN A 213 1.89 12.32 7.11
N LEU A 214 2.00 11.07 6.63
CA LEU A 214 3.29 10.50 6.26
C LEU A 214 3.93 11.28 5.12
N ARG A 215 3.15 11.66 4.10
CA ARG A 215 3.62 12.48 2.98
C ARG A 215 4.20 13.83 3.43
N GLN A 216 3.71 14.41 4.52
CA GLN A 216 4.24 15.67 5.07
C GLN A 216 5.58 15.47 5.82
N LEU A 217 5.91 14.25 6.22
CA LEU A 217 7.07 13.92 7.04
C LEU A 217 8.29 13.41 6.25
N ILE A 218 8.15 13.16 4.94
CA ILE A 218 9.16 12.49 4.09
C ILE A 218 9.52 13.27 2.83
#